data_AF-A0A1K2IX86-F1
#
_entry.id   AF-A0A1K2IX86-F1
#
_cell.length_a   1.000
_cell.length_b   1.000
_cell.length_c   1.000
_cell.angle_alpha   90.00
_cell.angle_beta   90.00
_cell.angle_gamma   90.00
#
_symmetry.space_group_name_H-M   'P 1'
#
loop_
_entity.id
_entity.type
_entity.pdbx_description
1 polymer ?
#
loop_
_entity_poly.entity_id
_entity_poly.type
_entity_poly.pdbx_seq_one_letter_code
_entity_poly.pdbx_strand_id
1 'polypeptide(L)'
;MKNSKLFLFLIILSFSGLIFAQKKDEIKISIKDKKGSREVEILPHFIQFGIMSKNHEAFRKKYKIDVVYENCVISPAISKKAEKNNLALAKSLTDKYGEIWKKDLGIIPYGL
;
A
#
# COMPACT_ATOMS: atom_id res chain seq x y z
N MET A 1 -15.42 20.67 55.38
CA MET A 1 -15.15 19.57 54.43
C MET A 1 -16.26 19.47 53.39
N LYS A 2 -16.29 20.38 52.42
CA LYS A 2 -17.06 20.32 51.17
C LYS A 2 -16.16 21.03 50.17
N ASN A 3 -16.02 20.52 48.95
CA ASN A 3 -15.32 21.10 47.77
C ASN A 3 -14.36 20.11 47.06
N SER A 4 -14.06 18.95 47.63
CA SER A 4 -13.18 17.95 46.97
C SER A 4 -13.81 17.27 45.75
N LYS A 5 -15.14 17.25 45.62
CA LYS A 5 -15.83 16.59 44.49
C LYS A 5 -15.83 17.41 43.19
N LEU A 6 -15.52 18.71 43.24
CA LEU A 6 -15.54 19.57 42.06
C LEU A 6 -14.28 19.40 41.19
N PHE A 7 -13.16 19.05 41.82
CA PHE A 7 -11.87 18.92 41.13
C PHE A 7 -11.78 17.67 40.25
N LEU A 8 -12.51 16.61 40.61
CA LEU A 8 -12.48 15.32 39.90
C LEU A 8 -13.32 15.34 38.60
N PHE A 9 -14.25 16.29 38.46
CA PHE A 9 -15.06 16.46 37.25
C PHE A 9 -14.34 17.21 36.13
N LEU A 10 -13.30 17.99 36.45
CA LEU A 10 -12.57 18.80 35.46
C LEU A 10 -11.54 18.00 34.65
N ILE A 11 -11.10 16.84 35.14
CA ILE A 11 -10.07 16.02 34.45
C ILE A 11 -10.68 15.19 33.31
N ILE A 12 -11.99 14.92 33.36
CA ILE A 12 -12.67 14.04 32.39
C ILE A 12 -12.99 14.76 31.06
N LEU A 13 -12.97 16.10 31.03
CA LEU A 13 -13.29 16.90 29.84
C LEU A 13 -12.09 17.15 28.90
N SER A 14 -10.89 16.73 29.27
CA SER A 14 -9.66 17.00 28.49
C SER A 14 -9.39 16.02 27.35
N PHE A 15 -10.19 14.96 27.20
CA PHE A 15 -10.05 13.98 26.12
C PHE A 15 -10.96 14.30 24.92
N SER A 16 -10.97 15.56 24.48
CA SER A 16 -11.67 15.91 23.23
C SER A 16 -10.72 15.76 22.05
N GLY A 17 -10.77 14.55 21.47
CA GLY A 17 -10.36 14.12 20.14
C GLY A 17 -9.51 15.05 19.27
N LEU A 18 -8.21 14.77 19.22
CA LEU A 18 -7.41 14.99 18.01
C LEU A 18 -7.49 13.72 17.14
N ILE A 19 -8.67 13.39 16.63
CA ILE A 19 -8.76 12.47 15.51
C ILE A 19 -8.32 13.28 14.30
N PHE A 20 -7.03 13.18 13.96
CA PHE A 20 -6.56 13.59 12.65
C PHE A 20 -7.25 12.69 11.62
N ALA A 21 -8.38 13.13 11.11
CA ALA A 21 -8.95 12.63 9.87
C ALA A 21 -8.02 13.08 8.74
N GLN A 22 -6.87 12.42 8.59
CA GLN A 22 -6.01 12.60 7.42
C GLN A 22 -6.78 12.07 6.23
N LYS A 23 -7.47 12.97 5.52
CA LYS A 23 -8.04 12.70 4.22
C LYS A 23 -6.86 12.38 3.30
N LYS A 24 -6.72 11.11 2.96
CA LYS A 24 -5.70 10.64 2.02
C LYS A 24 -6.17 11.08 0.65
N ASP A 25 -5.75 12.25 0.21
CA ASP A 25 -6.07 12.72 -1.14
C ASP A 25 -5.47 11.72 -2.14
N GLU A 26 -6.36 11.09 -2.93
CA GLU A 26 -5.96 10.20 -4.02
C GLU A 26 -5.24 11.06 -5.06
N ILE A 27 -3.92 10.93 -5.15
CA ILE A 27 -3.10 11.63 -6.15
C ILE A 27 -3.47 11.05 -7.53
N LYS A 28 -4.41 11.68 -8.22
CA LYS A 28 -4.78 11.35 -9.60
C LYS A 28 -3.83 12.04 -10.57
N ILE A 29 -2.93 11.27 -11.20
CA ILE A 29 -2.08 11.78 -12.28
C ILE A 29 -2.78 11.53 -13.62
N SER A 30 -3.06 12.60 -14.35
CA SER A 30 -3.55 12.52 -15.73
C SER A 30 -2.35 12.60 -16.68
N ILE A 31 -2.07 11.52 -17.40
CA ILE A 31 -1.08 11.51 -18.48
C ILE A 31 -1.82 11.70 -19.80
N LYS A 32 -1.48 12.78 -20.54
CA LYS A 32 -2.02 13.03 -21.88
C LYS A 32 -1.20 12.27 -22.91
N ASP A 33 -1.75 11.17 -23.40
CA ASP A 33 -1.19 10.44 -24.54
C ASP A 33 -1.93 10.82 -25.83
N LYS A 34 -1.31 10.58 -27.00
CA LYS A 34 -1.89 10.79 -28.35
C LYS A 34 -3.25 10.08 -28.60
N LYS A 35 -3.72 9.25 -27.66
CA LYS A 35 -4.94 8.42 -27.75
C LYS A 35 -6.07 8.84 -26.78
N GLY A 36 -5.92 9.99 -26.10
CA GLY A 36 -6.87 10.49 -25.09
C GLY A 36 -6.32 10.38 -23.66
N SER A 37 -6.82 11.22 -22.75
CA SER A 37 -6.40 11.22 -21.35
C SER A 37 -6.83 9.93 -20.66
N ARG A 38 -5.89 9.16 -20.13
CA ARG A 38 -6.18 8.02 -19.26
C ARG A 38 -5.91 8.45 -17.82
N GLU A 39 -6.86 8.22 -16.92
CA GLU A 39 -6.58 8.34 -15.48
C GLU A 39 -5.59 7.23 -15.10
N VAL A 40 -4.40 7.60 -14.63
CA VAL A 40 -3.39 6.64 -14.15
C VAL A 40 -3.44 6.66 -12.63
N GLU A 41 -4.03 5.62 -12.04
CA GLU A 41 -4.01 5.39 -10.60
C GLU A 41 -2.62 4.89 -10.20
N ILE A 42 -1.89 5.68 -9.42
CA ILE A 42 -0.57 5.30 -8.90
C ILE A 42 -0.77 4.42 -7.67
N LEU A 43 -0.59 3.12 -7.86
CA LEU A 43 -0.66 2.13 -6.78
C LEU A 43 0.75 1.69 -6.35
N PRO A 44 0.93 1.35 -5.05
CA PRO A 44 2.07 0.54 -4.62
C PRO A 44 2.08 -0.75 -5.44
N HIS A 45 3.26 -1.26 -5.79
CA HIS A 45 3.36 -2.40 -6.67
C HIS A 45 4.50 -3.34 -6.31
N PHE A 46 4.28 -4.63 -6.51
CA PHE A 46 5.37 -5.59 -6.54
C PHE A 46 6.20 -5.38 -7.80
N ILE A 47 7.52 -5.50 -7.65
CA ILE A 47 8.46 -5.46 -8.77
C ILE A 47 8.84 -6.90 -9.09
N GLN A 48 8.51 -7.34 -10.31
CA GLN A 48 8.89 -8.63 -10.84
C GLN A 48 9.79 -8.43 -12.04
N PHE A 49 10.79 -9.29 -12.23
CA PHE A 49 11.61 -9.26 -13.44
C PHE A 49 11.18 -10.34 -14.43
N GLY A 50 11.27 -10.01 -15.72
CA GLY A 50 11.00 -10.94 -16.80
C GLY A 50 9.65 -10.72 -17.48
N ILE A 51 9.20 -11.74 -18.20
CA ILE A 51 7.96 -11.69 -18.98
C ILE A 51 6.76 -11.84 -18.03
N MET A 52 5.70 -11.08 -18.27
CA MET A 52 4.44 -11.20 -17.54
C MET A 52 3.86 -12.60 -17.68
N SER A 53 3.86 -13.35 -16.57
CA SER A 53 3.39 -14.74 -16.53
C SER A 53 1.89 -14.87 -16.29
N LYS A 54 1.22 -13.82 -15.80
CA LYS A 54 -0.20 -13.85 -15.40
C LYS A 54 -0.81 -12.45 -15.41
N ASN A 55 -2.14 -12.38 -15.63
CA ASN A 55 -2.92 -11.15 -15.41
C ASN A 55 -3.22 -10.96 -13.91
N HIS A 56 -2.92 -9.79 -13.38
CA HIS A 56 -3.06 -9.43 -11.96
C HIS A 56 -4.23 -8.48 -11.67
N GLU A 57 -5.13 -8.24 -12.62
CA GLU A 57 -6.24 -7.29 -12.47
C GLU A 57 -7.14 -7.60 -11.25
N ALA A 58 -7.45 -8.88 -11.01
CA ALA A 58 -8.23 -9.30 -9.85
C ALA A 58 -7.51 -8.98 -8.53
N PHE A 59 -6.19 -9.23 -8.49
CA PHE A 59 -5.35 -8.89 -7.34
C PHE A 59 -5.30 -7.38 -7.13
N ARG A 60 -5.05 -6.61 -8.20
CA ARG A 60 -5.04 -5.14 -8.21
C ARG A 60 -6.34 -4.56 -7.68
N LYS A 61 -7.48 -5.07 -8.13
CA LYS A 61 -8.81 -4.61 -7.69
C LYS A 61 -9.04 -4.91 -6.21
N LYS A 62 -8.67 -6.11 -5.74
CA LYS A 62 -8.91 -6.57 -4.36
C LYS A 62 -7.99 -5.89 -3.34
N TYR A 63 -6.70 -5.76 -3.65
CA TYR A 63 -5.68 -5.32 -2.70
C TYR A 63 -5.23 -3.88 -2.90
N LYS A 64 -5.63 -3.23 -4.00
CA LYS A 64 -5.14 -1.89 -4.38
C LYS A 64 -3.61 -1.85 -4.46
N ILE A 65 -3.01 -2.94 -4.95
CA ILE A 65 -1.57 -3.12 -5.18
C ILE A 65 -1.38 -3.70 -6.57
N ASP A 66 -0.49 -3.11 -7.36
CA ASP A 66 -0.20 -3.56 -8.72
C ASP A 66 0.99 -4.55 -8.76
N VAL A 67 1.26 -5.09 -9.95
CA VAL A 67 2.48 -5.86 -10.23
C VAL A 67 3.12 -5.30 -11.50
N VAL A 68 4.31 -4.74 -11.37
CA VAL A 68 5.09 -4.20 -12.49
C VAL A 68 6.16 -5.21 -12.87
N TYR A 69 6.19 -5.54 -14.16
CA TYR A 69 7.22 -6.38 -14.75
C TYR A 69 8.30 -5.50 -15.37
N GLU A 70 9.49 -5.57 -14.81
CA GLU A 70 10.70 -4.91 -15.28
C GLU A 70 11.52 -5.85 -16.17
N ASN A 71 12.37 -5.26 -17.01
CA ASN A 71 13.22 -6.00 -17.94
C ASN A 71 14.22 -6.92 -17.22
N CYS A 72 14.73 -7.92 -17.95
CA CYS A 72 15.64 -8.95 -17.43
C CYS A 72 17.06 -8.45 -17.10
N VAL A 73 17.45 -7.24 -17.50
CA VAL A 73 18.77 -6.68 -17.19
C VAL A 73 18.73 -6.10 -15.77
N ILE A 74 19.17 -6.89 -14.80
CA ILE A 74 19.06 -6.57 -13.37
C ILE A 74 20.45 -6.26 -12.81
N SER A 75 20.66 -5.02 -12.36
CA SER A 75 21.85 -4.68 -11.58
C SER A 75 21.68 -5.07 -10.10
N PRO A 76 22.77 -5.28 -9.34
CA PRO A 76 22.67 -5.55 -7.90
C PRO A 76 21.89 -4.49 -7.12
N ALA A 77 22.00 -3.22 -7.53
CA ALA A 77 21.26 -2.12 -6.91
C ALA A 77 19.74 -2.22 -7.17
N ILE A 78 19.36 -2.52 -8.42
CA ILE A 78 17.95 -2.68 -8.81
C ILE A 78 17.34 -3.91 -8.11
N SER A 79 18.07 -5.03 -8.08
CA SER A 79 17.68 -6.23 -7.32
C SER A 79 17.38 -5.91 -5.86
N LYS A 80 18.31 -5.26 -5.15
CA LYS A 80 18.14 -4.90 -3.73
C LYS A 80 16.96 -3.95 -3.50
N LYS A 81 16.71 -3.05 -4.46
CA LYS A 81 15.55 -2.15 -4.39
C LYS A 81 14.24 -2.94 -4.52
N ALA A 82 14.15 -3.85 -5.48
CA ALA A 82 12.97 -4.69 -5.69
C ALA A 82 12.69 -5.58 -4.47
N GLU A 83 13.71 -6.25 -3.94
CA GLU A 83 13.61 -7.08 -2.73
C GLU A 83 13.07 -6.28 -1.54
N LYS A 84 13.67 -5.13 -1.21
CA LYS A 84 13.22 -4.29 -0.09
C LYS A 84 11.77 -3.80 -0.26
N ASN A 85 11.41 -3.38 -1.47
CA ASN A 85 10.05 -2.95 -1.79
C ASN A 85 9.05 -4.11 -1.59
N ASN A 86 9.35 -5.26 -2.17
CA ASN A 86 8.47 -6.41 -2.16
C ASN A 86 8.30 -6.96 -0.74
N LEU A 87 9.36 -7.03 0.06
CA LEU A 87 9.29 -7.38 1.48
C LEU A 87 8.40 -6.43 2.28
N ALA A 88 8.51 -5.12 2.04
CA ALA A 88 7.67 -4.14 2.73
C ALA A 88 6.18 -4.29 2.37
N LEU A 89 5.87 -4.52 1.09
CA LEU A 89 4.49 -4.76 0.64
C LEU A 89 3.93 -6.08 1.16
N ALA A 90 4.73 -7.16 1.09
CA ALA A 90 4.37 -8.47 1.61
C ALA A 90 4.05 -8.39 3.11
N LYS A 91 4.90 -7.70 3.89
CA LYS A 91 4.63 -7.45 5.30
C LYS A 91 3.30 -6.72 5.50
N SER A 92 3.06 -5.63 4.78
CA SER A 92 1.82 -4.86 4.92
C SER A 92 0.57 -5.68 4.54
N LEU A 93 0.67 -6.54 3.53
CA LEU A 93 -0.41 -7.42 3.12
C LEU A 93 -0.64 -8.53 4.14
N THR A 94 0.41 -9.17 4.64
CA THR A 94 0.31 -10.20 5.68
C THR A 94 -0.26 -9.63 6.98
N ASP A 95 0.17 -8.44 7.40
CA ASP A 95 -0.36 -7.77 8.59
C ASP A 95 -1.88 -7.52 8.50
N LYS A 96 -2.41 -7.27 7.29
CA LYS A 96 -3.83 -6.93 7.06
C LYS A 96 -4.71 -8.11 6.70
N TYR A 97 -4.18 -9.06 5.92
CA TYR A 97 -4.97 -10.11 5.27
C TYR A 97 -4.48 -11.53 5.62
N GLY A 98 -3.43 -11.65 6.44
CA GLY A 98 -2.73 -12.91 6.64
C GLY A 98 -2.09 -13.40 5.33
N GLU A 99 -1.83 -14.70 5.22
CA GLU A 99 -1.09 -15.25 4.08
C GLU A 99 -1.94 -15.48 2.81
N ILE A 100 -3.25 -15.20 2.86
CA ILE A 100 -4.17 -15.50 1.75
C ILE A 100 -3.85 -14.74 0.46
N TRP A 101 -3.27 -13.55 0.57
CA TRP A 101 -2.91 -12.72 -0.59
C TRP A 101 -1.89 -13.40 -1.50
N LYS A 102 -1.04 -14.30 -0.97
CA LYS A 102 -0.05 -15.05 -1.77
C LYS A 102 -0.73 -15.94 -2.80
N LYS A 103 -1.80 -16.64 -2.37
CA LYS A 103 -2.61 -17.49 -3.25
C LYS A 103 -3.32 -16.66 -4.32
N ASP A 104 -3.88 -15.52 -3.91
CA ASP A 104 -4.63 -14.65 -4.81
C ASP A 104 -3.72 -13.98 -5.86
N LEU A 105 -2.50 -13.60 -5.46
CA LEU A 105 -1.46 -13.13 -6.37
C LEU A 105 -1.08 -14.24 -7.35
N GLY A 106 -0.80 -15.43 -6.83
CA GLY A 106 -0.50 -16.62 -7.63
C GLY A 106 0.82 -16.54 -8.41
N ILE A 107 1.71 -15.65 -7.99
CA ILE A 107 3.14 -15.64 -8.31
C ILE A 107 3.91 -15.38 -7.01
N ILE A 108 5.21 -15.68 -7.01
CA ILE A 108 6.12 -15.27 -5.95
C ILE A 108 6.91 -14.07 -6.47
N PRO A 109 6.65 -12.85 -5.98
CA PRO A 109 7.43 -11.67 -6.35
C PRO A 109 8.92 -11.86 -6.04
N TYR A 110 9.77 -11.17 -6.80
CA TYR A 110 11.21 -11.19 -6.59
C TYR A 110 11.60 -10.87 -5.13
N GLY A 111 12.47 -11.71 -4.55
CA GLY A 111 12.99 -11.50 -3.19
C GLY A 111 12.03 -11.87 -2.06
N LEU A 112 10.95 -12.63 -2.35
CA LEU A 112 10.04 -13.21 -1.37
C LEU A 112 10.12 -14.74 -1.30
#